data_AF-A0A1F6LIG2-F1
#
_entry.id   AF-A0A1F6LIG2-F1
#
_cell.length_a   1.000
_cell.length_b   1.000
_cell.length_c   1.000
_cell.angle_alpha   90.00
_cell.angle_beta   90.00
_cell.angle_gamma   90.00
#
_symmetry.space_group_name_H-M   'P 1'
#
loop_
_entity.id
_entity.type
_entity.pdbx_description
1 polymer ?
#
loop_
_entity_poly.entity_id
_entity_poly.type
_entity_poly.pdbx_seq_one_letter_code
_entity_poly.pdbx_strand_id
1 'polypeptide(L)'
;MVERPDLDAETRTALIRKGNEYMNRGELDLAERIFLTAGYSDGIRRLADYHFRKKKNVRKALELYRAIGGKEEEALYELIAMGIKRLLAEN
;
A
#
# COMPACT_ATOMS: atom_id res chain seq x y z
N MET A 1 -16.04 4.45 -3.06
CA MET A 1 -14.80 4.14 -3.83
C MET A 1 -14.32 5.45 -4.41
N VAL A 2 -13.03 5.77 -4.30
CA VAL A 2 -12.47 6.95 -4.99
C VAL A 2 -12.42 6.61 -6.48
N GLU A 3 -13.07 7.42 -7.30
CA GLU A 3 -13.10 7.27 -8.75
C GLU A 3 -11.68 7.47 -9.31
N ARG A 4 -11.19 6.49 -10.09
CA ARG A 4 -9.86 6.57 -10.71
C ARG A 4 -10.00 7.27 -12.06
N PRO A 5 -9.07 8.15 -12.42
CA PRO A 5 -9.10 8.75 -13.76
C PRO A 5 -8.95 7.65 -14.82
N ASP A 6 -9.68 7.80 -15.92
CA ASP A 6 -9.43 7.00 -17.12
C ASP A 6 -8.13 7.52 -17.75
N LEU A 7 -7.08 6.68 -17.69
CA LEU A 7 -5.74 7.03 -18.14
C LEU A 7 -5.40 6.16 -19.34
N ASP A 8 -4.95 6.80 -20.43
CA ASP A 8 -4.32 6.04 -21.51
C ASP A 8 -3.04 5.32 -21.03
N ALA A 9 -2.63 4.32 -21.80
CA ALA A 9 -1.50 3.46 -21.43
C ALA A 9 -0.17 4.24 -21.31
N GLU A 10 0.00 5.30 -22.11
CA GLU A 10 1.22 6.11 -22.13
C GLU A 10 1.33 6.97 -20.87
N THR A 11 0.28 7.71 -20.55
CA THR A 11 0.12 8.53 -19.34
C THR A 11 0.27 7.67 -18.10
N ARG A 12 -0.39 6.51 -18.07
CA ARG A 12 -0.25 5.56 -16.96
C ARG A 12 1.19 5.10 -16.79
N THR A 13 1.88 4.79 -17.88
CA THR A 13 3.29 4.37 -17.86
C THR A 13 4.21 5.50 -17.37
N ALA A 14 4.01 6.73 -17.85
CA ALA A 14 4.75 7.90 -17.42
C ALA A 14 4.58 8.17 -15.92
N LEU A 15 3.35 8.08 -15.42
CA LEU A 15 3.05 8.18 -13.98
C LEU A 15 3.78 7.09 -13.19
N ILE A 16 3.72 5.83 -13.61
CA ILE A 16 4.42 4.73 -12.91
C ILE A 16 5.92 4.98 -12.84
N ARG A 17 6.55 5.42 -13.94
CA ARG A 17 7.97 5.79 -13.94
C ARG A 17 8.26 6.91 -12.96
N LYS A 18 7.41 7.95 -12.94
CA LYS A 18 7.57 9.08 -12.02
C LYS A 18 7.41 8.68 -10.55
N GLY A 19 6.42 7.83 -10.24
CA GLY A 19 6.23 7.30 -8.89
C GLY A 19 7.42 6.47 -8.43
N ASN A 20 8.01 5.66 -9.32
CA ASN A 20 9.23 4.92 -9.03
C ASN A 20 10.42 5.85 -8.74
N GLU A 21 10.58 6.94 -9.49
CA GLU A 21 11.61 7.95 -9.20
C GLU A 21 11.46 8.56 -7.80
N TYR A 22 10.24 8.99 -7.45
CA TYR A 22 9.96 9.55 -6.12
C TYR A 22 10.26 8.54 -5.01
N MET A 23 9.84 7.28 -5.20
CA MET A 23 10.07 6.25 -4.20
C MET A 23 11.56 5.94 -4.03
N ASN A 24 12.33 5.92 -5.12
CA ASN A 24 13.79 5.74 -5.06
C ASN A 24 14.50 6.89 -4.34
N ARG A 25 13.95 8.12 -4.39
CA ARG A 25 14.44 9.27 -3.62
C ARG A 25 13.94 9.31 -2.17
N GLY A 26 13.09 8.37 -1.76
CA GLY A 26 12.48 8.35 -0.43
C GLY A 26 11.33 9.33 -0.26
N GLU A 27 10.84 9.95 -1.34
CA GLU A 27 9.69 10.86 -1.35
C GLU A 27 8.38 10.05 -1.40
N LEU A 28 8.12 9.30 -0.32
CA LEU A 28 7.08 8.26 -0.30
C LEU A 28 5.66 8.81 -0.47
N ASP A 29 5.36 9.99 0.08
CA ASP A 29 4.03 10.59 -0.03
C ASP A 29 3.70 10.96 -1.50
N LEU A 30 4.70 11.39 -2.27
CA LEU A 30 4.55 11.70 -3.69
C LEU A 30 4.41 10.42 -4.51
N ALA A 31 5.21 9.39 -4.20
CA ALA A 31 5.08 8.08 -4.82
C ALA A 31 3.69 7.48 -4.58
N GLU A 32 3.16 7.58 -3.36
CA GLU A 32 1.84 7.06 -2.99
C GLU A 32 0.73 7.68 -3.83
N ARG A 33 0.67 9.03 -3.89
CA ARG A 33 -0.34 9.74 -4.68
C ARG A 33 -0.32 9.29 -6.13
N ILE A 34 0.87 9.15 -6.71
CA ILE A 34 1.04 8.72 -8.09
C ILE A 34 0.59 7.27 -8.30
N PHE A 35 0.99 6.35 -7.44
CA PHE A 35 0.62 4.94 -7.59
C PHE A 35 -0.88 4.70 -7.39
N LEU A 36 -1.51 5.41 -6.47
CA LEU A 36 -2.97 5.37 -6.28
C LEU A 36 -3.69 5.92 -7.52
N THR A 37 -3.22 7.05 -8.06
CA THR A 37 -3.78 7.66 -9.28
C THR A 37 -3.64 6.72 -10.49
N ALA A 38 -2.46 6.12 -10.67
CA ALA A 38 -2.18 5.21 -11.78
C ALA A 38 -2.80 3.79 -11.60
N GLY A 39 -3.40 3.50 -10.45
CA GLY A 39 -3.86 2.16 -10.09
C GLY A 39 -2.74 1.11 -10.19
N TYR A 40 -1.52 1.48 -9.79
CA TYR A 40 -0.35 0.60 -9.92
C TYR A 40 -0.15 -0.23 -8.66
N SER A 41 -0.81 -1.39 -8.62
CA SER A 41 -0.87 -2.23 -7.41
C SER A 41 0.51 -2.66 -6.88
N ASP A 42 1.50 -2.88 -7.76
CA ASP A 42 2.85 -3.24 -7.32
C ASP A 42 3.54 -2.11 -6.54
N GLY A 43 3.44 -0.87 -7.03
CA GLY A 43 3.95 0.30 -6.32
C GLY A 43 3.25 0.52 -4.98
N ILE A 44 1.93 0.34 -4.93
CA ILE A 44 1.15 0.45 -3.69
C ILE A 44 1.56 -0.64 -2.70
N ARG A 45 1.77 -1.89 -3.15
CA ARG A 45 2.26 -2.99 -2.32
C ARG A 45 3.63 -2.68 -1.72
N ARG A 46 4.57 -2.16 -2.51
CA ARG A 46 5.91 -1.77 -2.04
C ARG A 46 5.84 -0.71 -0.94
N LEU A 47 4.92 0.26 -1.06
CA LEU A 47 4.67 1.25 0.01
C LEU A 47 4.05 0.61 1.25
N ALA A 48 3.07 -0.28 1.08
CA ALA A 48 2.45 -1.01 2.19
C ALA A 48 3.50 -1.81 2.98
N ASP A 49 4.36 -2.56 2.28
CA ASP A 49 5.46 -3.32 2.87
C ASP A 49 6.44 -2.42 3.62
N TYR A 50 6.76 -1.24 3.06
CA TYR A 50 7.62 -0.27 3.73
C TYR A 50 6.99 0.23 5.04
N HIS A 51 5.72 0.64 5.01
CA HIS A 51 5.03 1.09 6.21
C HIS A 51 4.92 0.00 7.27
N PHE A 52 4.60 -1.23 6.85
CA PHE A 52 4.49 -2.37 7.75
C PHE A 52 5.85 -2.76 8.36
N ARG A 53 6.85 -3.01 7.52
CA ARG A 53 8.11 -3.63 7.95
C ARG A 53 9.09 -2.62 8.53
N LYS A 54 9.23 -1.45 7.91
CA LYS A 54 10.24 -0.45 8.26
C LYS A 54 9.72 0.59 9.25
N LYS A 55 8.52 1.11 9.04
CA LYS A 55 7.94 2.15 9.92
C LYS A 55 7.10 1.58 11.06
N LYS A 56 6.77 0.28 11.04
CA LYS A 56 5.84 -0.37 11.98
C LYS A 56 4.47 0.33 12.04
N ASN A 57 4.11 1.04 10.96
CA ASN A 57 2.83 1.73 10.85
C ASN A 57 1.81 0.79 10.21
N VAL A 58 1.23 -0.08 11.05
CA VAL A 58 0.27 -1.11 10.62
C VAL A 58 -0.99 -0.50 10.03
N ARG A 59 -1.46 0.63 10.58
CA ARG A 59 -2.65 1.33 10.07
C ARG A 59 -2.45 1.75 8.61
N LYS A 60 -1.34 2.43 8.30
CA LYS A 60 -1.05 2.90 6.95
C LYS A 60 -0.84 1.73 5.98
N ALA A 61 -0.15 0.67 6.43
CA ALA A 61 0.00 -0.53 5.63
C ALA A 61 -1.35 -1.17 5.27
N LEU A 62 -2.27 -1.26 6.24
CA LEU A 62 -3.61 -1.79 6.01
C LEU A 62 -4.42 -0.93 5.04
N GLU A 63 -4.35 0.39 5.15
CA GLU A 63 -4.99 1.32 4.20
C GLU A 63 -4.51 1.07 2.76
N LEU A 64 -3.21 0.82 2.57
CA LEU A 64 -2.61 0.56 1.26
C LEU A 64 -2.92 -0.85 0.72
N TYR A 65 -2.88 -1.89 1.56
CA TYR A 65 -3.29 -3.24 1.13
C TYR A 65 -4.78 -3.28 0.75
N ARG A 66 -5.65 -2.60 1.50
CA ARG A 66 -7.06 -2.40 1.13
C ARG A 66 -7.23 -1.76 -0.25
N ALA A 67 -6.39 -0.77 -0.57
CA ALA A 67 -6.49 -0.04 -1.84
C ALA A 67 -6.19 -0.91 -3.07
N ILE A 68 -5.43 -2.00 -2.90
CA ILE A 68 -5.16 -2.98 -3.96
C ILE A 68 -6.03 -4.25 -3.84
N GLY A 69 -6.60 -4.50 -2.66
CA GLY A 69 -7.37 -5.69 -2.33
C GLY A 69 -6.52 -6.97 -2.37
N GLY A 70 -7.18 -8.10 -2.11
CA GLY A 70 -6.60 -9.43 -2.27
C GLY A 70 -6.00 -10.02 -0.99
N LYS A 71 -5.14 -11.03 -1.17
CA LYS A 71 -4.67 -11.93 -0.11
C LYS A 71 -3.84 -11.22 0.95
N GLU A 72 -3.16 -10.14 0.58
CA GLU A 72 -2.30 -9.38 1.49
C GLU A 72 -3.11 -8.63 2.56
N GLU A 73 -4.30 -8.13 2.19
CA GLU A 73 -5.21 -7.53 3.15
C GLU A 73 -5.73 -8.58 4.14
N GLU A 74 -6.19 -9.72 3.62
CA GLU A 74 -6.66 -10.87 4.41
C GLU A 74 -5.60 -11.35 5.39
N ALA A 75 -4.36 -11.57 4.91
CA ALA A 75 -3.25 -12.02 5.74
C ALA A 75 -2.91 -11.02 6.86
N LEU A 76 -3.04 -9.71 6.60
CA LEU A 76 -2.81 -8.70 7.64
C LEU A 76 -3.91 -8.72 8.71
N TYR A 77 -5.18 -8.93 8.35
CA TYR A 77 -6.24 -9.12 9.34
C TYR A 77 -6.02 -10.36 10.18
N GLU A 78 -5.66 -11.48 9.57
CA GLU A 78 -5.37 -12.72 10.28
C GLU A 78 -4.25 -12.53 11.29
N LEU A 79 -3.16 -11.87 10.89
CA LEU A 79 -2.04 -11.55 11.77
C LEU A 79 -2.47 -10.69 12.97
N ILE A 80 -3.27 -9.64 12.73
CA ILE A 80 -3.79 -8.78 13.79
C ILE A 80 -4.70 -9.58 14.75
N ALA A 81 -5.60 -10.40 14.21
CA ALA A 81 -6.51 -11.23 14.99
C ALA A 81 -5.75 -12.25 15.86
N MET A 82 -4.69 -12.87 15.33
CA MET A 82 -3.82 -13.77 16.09
C MET A 82 -3.12 -13.03 17.24
N GLY A 83 -2.62 -11.82 17.00
CA GLY A 83 -2.00 -10.99 18.04
C GLY A 83 -2.98 -10.68 19.18
N ILE A 84 -4.21 -10.27 18.85
CA ILE A 84 -5.25 -10.00 19.84
C ILE A 84 -5.59 -11.27 20.63
N LYS A 85 -5.82 -12.40 19.96
CA LYS A 85 -6.11 -13.69 20.63
C LYS A 85 -5.04 -14.07 21.63
N ARG A 86 -3.76 -13.88 21.27
CA ARG A 86 -2.63 -14.15 22.16
C ARG A 86 -2.64 -13.24 23.39
N LEU A 87 -2.86 -11.94 23.20
CA LEU A 87 -2.95 -10.98 24.31
C LEU A 87 -4.11 -11.27 25.27
N LEU A 88 -5.22 -11.79 24.75
CA LEU A 88 -6.37 -12.19 25.56
C LEU A 88 -6.14 -13.51 26.31
N ALA A 89 -5.26 -14.39 25.83
CA ALA A 89 -4.95 -15.66 26.46
C ALA A 89 -3.83 -15.58 27.52
N GLU A 90 -3.08 -14.48 27.54
CA GLU A 90 -2.00 -14.21 28.49
C GLU A 90 -2.49 -13.41 29.74
N ASN A 91 -3.78 -13.07 29.81
CA ASN A 91 -4.48 -12.50 30.98
C ASN A 91 -5.40 -13.52 31.64
#